data_AF-Q9CW72-F1
#
_entry.id   AF-Q9CW72-F1
#
_cell.length_a   1.000
_cell.length_b   1.000
_cell.length_c   1.000
_cell.angle_alpha   90.00
_cell.angle_beta   90.00
_cell.angle_gamma   90.00
#
_symmetry.space_group_name_H-M   'P 1'
#
loop_
_entity.id
_entity.type
_entity.pdbx_description
1 polymer ?
#
loop_
_entity_poly.entity_id
_entity_poly.type
_entity_poly.pdbx_seq_one_letter_code
_entity_poly.pdbx_strand_id
1 'polypeptide(L)'
;KDMAVRDRGLFYYRLLLVGIDKVKQILCSPKSDPSLGLLEDQPERPVNSWASDFNTLAPVYGRAHWATISKCQQVERHRLELPHNASFATSGHLISEENKEGAQEPDSDTLMLVPNLQLTAEYFEKTWLSLRVSYQQVFPWQGEVQPDTLQMALKVVNIQTIAMSRAGAQPWKAYLSAQDDTGGLFLAELLLKPENSEMQISVKQSKARTESLHGFVSVLETVIGTVGDIKS
;
A
#
# COMPACT_ATOMS: atom_id res chain seq x y z
N LYS A 1 -40.51 -10.98 -8.04
CA LYS A 1 -40.28 -9.98 -9.11
C LYS A 1 -38.80 -10.01 -9.41
N ASP A 2 -38.42 -10.43 -10.62
CA ASP A 2 -37.02 -10.66 -10.97
C ASP A 2 -36.26 -9.32 -11.01
N MET A 3 -35.33 -9.13 -10.06
CA MET A 3 -34.55 -7.90 -9.97
C MET A 3 -33.56 -7.76 -11.13
N ALA A 4 -33.01 -8.88 -11.64
CA ALA A 4 -32.05 -8.86 -12.73
C ALA A 4 -32.71 -8.39 -14.04
N VAL A 5 -33.94 -8.84 -14.32
CA VAL A 5 -34.71 -8.38 -15.48
C VAL A 5 -35.03 -6.89 -15.38
N ARG A 6 -35.40 -6.40 -14.19
CA ARG A 6 -35.70 -4.98 -13.96
C ARG A 6 -34.46 -4.10 -14.16
N ASP A 7 -33.33 -4.50 -13.59
CA ASP A 7 -32.11 -3.71 -13.65
C ASP A 7 -31.54 -3.68 -15.07
N ARG A 8 -31.64 -4.79 -15.79
CA ARG A 8 -31.27 -4.88 -17.21
C ARG A 8 -32.19 -4.03 -18.09
N GLY A 9 -33.49 -3.99 -17.80
CA GLY A 9 -34.44 -3.10 -18.47
C GLY A 9 -34.13 -1.62 -18.25
N LEU A 10 -33.80 -1.23 -17.01
CA LEU A 10 -33.41 0.14 -16.68
C LEU A 10 -32.09 0.55 -17.35
N PHE A 11 -31.13 -0.37 -17.45
CA PHE A 11 -29.87 -0.15 -18.15
C PHE A 11 -30.09 0.17 -19.63
N TYR A 12 -30.89 -0.63 -20.34
CA TYR A 12 -31.22 -0.36 -21.75
C TYR A 12 -32.00 0.94 -21.95
N TYR A 13 -32.93 1.25 -21.04
CA TYR A 13 -33.67 2.52 -21.07
C TYR A 13 -32.73 3.73 -20.93
N ARG A 14 -31.80 3.71 -19.98
CA ARG A 14 -30.81 4.77 -19.79
C ARG A 14 -29.89 4.94 -20.99
N LEU A 15 -29.47 3.83 -21.59
CA LEU A 15 -28.68 3.83 -22.83
C LEU A 15 -29.42 4.55 -23.96
N LEU A 16 -30.69 4.20 -24.19
CA LEU A 16 -31.49 4.80 -25.26
C LEU A 16 -31.68 6.32 -25.09
N LEU A 17 -31.74 6.83 -23.85
CA LEU A 17 -31.81 8.28 -23.58
C LEU A 17 -30.54 9.04 -24.02
N VAL A 18 -29.39 8.39 -24.08
CA VAL A 18 -28.11 9.00 -24.49
C VAL A 18 -27.98 9.08 -26.02
N GLY A 19 -28.83 8.37 -26.76
CA GLY A 19 -28.89 8.39 -28.22
C GLY A 19 -28.35 7.11 -28.86
N ILE A 20 -28.98 6.71 -29.97
CA ILE A 20 -28.81 5.39 -30.61
C ILE A 20 -27.37 5.12 -31.03
N ASP A 21 -26.63 6.14 -31.48
CA ASP A 21 -25.24 5.98 -31.93
C ASP A 21 -24.31 5.62 -30.77
N LYS A 22 -24.51 6.23 -29.60
CA LYS A 22 -23.73 5.90 -28.39
C LYS A 22 -24.10 4.53 -27.84
N VAL A 23 -25.37 4.13 -27.96
CA VAL A 23 -25.83 2.78 -27.60
C VAL A 23 -25.18 1.72 -28.48
N LYS A 24 -25.15 1.94 -29.80
CA LYS A 24 -24.46 1.02 -30.73
C LYS A 24 -22.99 0.91 -30.40
N GLN A 25 -22.32 2.01 -30.07
CA GLN A 25 -20.92 1.98 -29.64
C GLN A 25 -20.75 1.08 -28.41
N ILE A 26 -21.60 1.19 -27.39
CA ILE A 26 -21.47 0.43 -26.13
C ILE A 26 -21.89 -1.04 -26.27
N LEU A 27 -22.98 -1.33 -27.00
CA LEU A 27 -23.47 -2.70 -27.18
C LEU A 27 -22.65 -3.50 -28.20
N CYS A 28 -22.17 -2.83 -29.24
CA CYS A 28 -21.34 -3.44 -30.28
C CYS A 28 -19.85 -3.23 -30.03
N SER A 29 -19.47 -2.66 -28.88
CA SER A 29 -18.10 -2.74 -28.38
C SER A 29 -17.69 -4.21 -28.34
N PRO A 30 -16.48 -4.57 -28.79
CA PRO A 30 -15.92 -5.87 -28.50
C PRO A 30 -16.04 -6.10 -26.99
N LYS A 31 -16.76 -7.15 -26.58
CA LYS A 31 -16.71 -7.57 -25.18
C LYS A 31 -15.23 -7.78 -24.86
N SER A 32 -14.81 -7.18 -23.76
CA SER A 32 -13.43 -7.17 -23.29
C SER A 32 -12.73 -8.52 -23.46
N ASP A 33 -11.48 -8.44 -23.90
CA ASP A 33 -10.41 -9.44 -23.84
C ASP A 33 -10.81 -10.92 -24.10
N PRO A 34 -10.37 -11.53 -25.22
CA PRO A 34 -10.56 -12.96 -25.50
C PRO A 34 -10.13 -13.88 -24.35
N SER A 35 -9.24 -13.41 -23.46
CA SER A 35 -8.78 -14.16 -22.29
C SER A 35 -9.85 -14.34 -21.20
N LEU A 36 -10.90 -13.51 -21.15
CA LEU A 36 -12.00 -13.62 -20.18
C LEU A 36 -13.12 -14.59 -20.61
N GLY A 37 -13.20 -14.92 -21.91
CA GLY A 37 -14.14 -15.92 -22.43
C GLY A 37 -13.87 -17.34 -21.92
N LEU A 38 -12.65 -17.60 -21.44
CA LEU A 38 -12.24 -18.91 -20.93
C LEU A 38 -12.95 -19.30 -19.61
N LEU A 39 -13.47 -18.30 -18.87
CA LEU A 39 -14.24 -18.50 -17.65
C LEU A 39 -15.76 -18.50 -17.89
N GLU A 40 -16.23 -17.79 -18.92
CA GLU A 40 -17.66 -17.63 -19.20
C GLU A 40 -18.26 -18.84 -19.95
N ASP A 41 -17.44 -19.61 -20.68
CA ASP A 41 -17.86 -20.81 -21.43
C ASP A 41 -17.69 -22.15 -20.67
N GLN A 42 -17.35 -22.13 -19.38
CA GLN A 42 -17.28 -23.37 -18.60
C GLN A 42 -18.70 -23.81 -18.19
N PRO A 43 -19.20 -24.99 -18.64
CA PRO A 43 -20.44 -25.53 -18.10
C PRO A 43 -20.29 -25.72 -16.59
N GLU A 44 -21.35 -25.48 -15.81
CA GLU A 44 -21.37 -25.69 -14.36
C GLU A 44 -20.86 -27.10 -14.03
N ARG A 45 -19.61 -27.20 -13.56
CA ARG A 45 -19.02 -28.49 -13.21
C ARG A 45 -19.42 -28.86 -11.78
N PRO A 46 -19.76 -30.14 -11.50
CA PRO A 46 -20.05 -30.59 -10.15
C PRO A 46 -18.93 -30.21 -9.18
N VAL A 47 -19.26 -29.87 -7.93
CA VAL A 47 -18.28 -29.43 -6.90
C VAL A 47 -17.09 -30.38 -6.78
N ASN A 48 -17.34 -31.68 -6.87
CA ASN A 48 -16.33 -32.74 -6.79
C ASN A 48 -15.24 -32.66 -7.88
N SER A 49 -15.50 -31.95 -8.99
CA SER A 49 -14.53 -31.81 -10.08
C SER A 49 -13.49 -30.69 -9.87
N TRP A 50 -13.79 -29.71 -9.02
CA TRP A 50 -12.92 -28.55 -8.76
C TRP A 50 -12.53 -28.40 -7.28
N ALA A 51 -13.23 -29.05 -6.35
CA ALA A 51 -12.96 -28.91 -4.92
C ALA A 51 -11.52 -29.27 -4.51
N SER A 52 -10.91 -30.24 -5.20
CA SER A 52 -9.50 -30.61 -4.97
C SER A 52 -8.50 -29.56 -5.47
N ASP A 53 -8.90 -28.72 -6.43
CA ASP A 53 -8.08 -27.64 -6.98
C ASP A 53 -8.41 -26.30 -6.31
N PHE A 54 -9.35 -26.26 -5.36
CA PHE A 54 -9.75 -25.05 -4.65
C PHE A 54 -8.58 -24.52 -3.80
N ASN A 55 -8.31 -23.21 -3.88
CA ASN A 55 -7.11 -22.57 -3.31
C ASN A 55 -5.77 -23.13 -3.82
N THR A 56 -5.77 -23.73 -5.01
CA THR A 56 -4.54 -24.10 -5.72
C THR A 56 -4.36 -23.22 -6.95
N LEU A 57 -3.12 -23.00 -7.36
CA LEU A 57 -2.83 -22.37 -8.66
C LEU A 57 -2.76 -23.41 -9.80
N ALA A 58 -3.30 -24.62 -9.59
CA ALA A 58 -3.33 -25.68 -10.60
C ALA A 58 -4.04 -25.28 -11.91
N PRO A 59 -5.12 -24.47 -11.91
CA PRO A 59 -5.72 -23.99 -13.15
C PRO A 59 -4.82 -23.06 -13.97
N VAL A 60 -3.90 -22.34 -13.31
CA VAL A 60 -3.01 -21.35 -13.94
C VAL A 60 -1.74 -22.01 -14.46
N TYR A 61 -1.11 -22.87 -13.66
CA TYR A 61 0.16 -23.52 -14.01
C TYR A 61 -0.01 -24.92 -14.64
N GLY A 62 -1.22 -25.49 -14.58
CA GLY A 62 -1.46 -26.89 -14.90
C GLY A 62 -1.12 -27.82 -13.73
N ARG A 63 -1.87 -28.93 -13.61
CA ARG A 63 -1.78 -29.88 -12.48
C ARG A 63 -0.38 -30.44 -12.26
N ALA A 64 0.34 -30.78 -13.34
CA ALA A 64 1.69 -31.38 -13.26
C ALA A 64 2.74 -30.41 -12.71
N HIS A 65 2.71 -29.15 -13.15
CA HIS A 65 3.62 -28.12 -12.66
C HIS A 65 3.29 -27.74 -11.21
N TRP A 66 2.00 -27.56 -10.89
CA TRP A 66 1.58 -27.29 -9.52
C TRP A 66 2.00 -28.39 -8.54
N ALA A 67 1.87 -29.67 -8.92
CA ALA A 67 2.33 -30.79 -8.10
C ALA A 67 3.85 -30.79 -7.83
N THR A 68 4.65 -30.22 -8.74
CA THR A 68 6.10 -30.08 -8.55
C THR A 68 6.41 -28.94 -7.58
N ILE A 69 5.74 -27.80 -7.76
CA ILE A 69 5.89 -26.61 -6.89
C ILE A 69 5.48 -26.93 -5.44
N SER A 70 4.35 -27.62 -5.26
CA SER A 70 3.88 -28.01 -3.93
C SER A 70 4.82 -28.99 -3.21
N LYS A 71 5.49 -29.88 -3.94
CA LYS A 71 6.49 -30.80 -3.36
C LYS A 71 7.73 -30.06 -2.85
N CYS A 72 8.20 -29.02 -3.56
CA CYS A 72 9.31 -28.20 -3.09
C CYS A 72 8.98 -27.44 -1.80
N GLN A 73 7.76 -26.91 -1.67
CA GLN A 73 7.30 -26.24 -0.44
C GLN A 73 7.20 -27.19 0.77
N GLN A 74 6.88 -28.46 0.56
CA GLN A 74 6.79 -29.44 1.66
C GLN A 74 8.17 -29.82 2.22
N VAL A 75 9.22 -29.76 1.39
CA VAL A 75 10.62 -30.04 1.81
C VAL A 75 11.16 -28.92 2.70
N GLU A 76 10.75 -27.66 2.49
CA GLU A 76 11.17 -26.54 3.36
C GLU A 76 10.52 -26.58 4.75
N ARG A 77 9.28 -27.06 4.87
CA ARG A 77 8.58 -27.16 6.17
C ARG A 77 9.15 -28.23 7.10
N HIS A 78 9.80 -29.26 6.55
CA HIS A 78 10.45 -30.31 7.36
C HIS A 78 11.88 -29.96 7.82
N ARG A 79 12.44 -28.80 7.40
CA ARG A 79 13.80 -28.39 7.80
C ARG A 79 13.84 -27.53 9.07
N LEU A 80 12.68 -27.21 9.66
CA LEU A 80 12.56 -26.32 10.84
C LEU A 80 12.14 -27.03 12.14
N GLU A 81 12.00 -28.36 12.15
CA GLU A 81 11.69 -29.10 13.37
C GLU A 81 12.86 -30.02 13.77
N LEU A 82 13.61 -29.61 14.80
CA LEU A 82 14.18 -30.56 15.77
C LEU A 82 14.18 -29.95 17.20
N PRO A 83 13.92 -30.74 18.25
CA PRO A 83 13.59 -30.27 19.60
C PRO A 83 14.77 -30.41 20.60
N HIS A 84 14.80 -29.61 21.67
CA HIS A 84 14.86 -30.15 23.06
C HIS A 84 14.92 -29.07 24.15
N ASN A 85 14.22 -29.39 25.25
CA ASN A 85 14.25 -28.83 26.60
C ASN A 85 15.59 -28.28 27.11
N ALA A 86 15.54 -27.13 27.81
CA ALA A 86 16.26 -26.96 29.08
C ALA A 86 15.59 -25.84 29.92
N SER A 87 14.84 -26.25 30.94
CA SER A 87 14.56 -25.46 32.13
C SER A 87 15.87 -25.19 32.88
N PHE A 88 16.14 -23.97 33.34
CA PHE A 88 16.84 -23.74 34.62
C PHE A 88 16.47 -22.38 35.20
N ALA A 89 16.20 -22.43 36.50
CA ALA A 89 15.74 -21.37 37.36
C ALA A 89 16.90 -20.49 37.87
N THR A 90 16.54 -19.25 38.22
CA THR A 90 16.95 -18.46 39.40
C THR A 90 18.40 -18.57 39.89
N SER A 91 19.14 -17.46 39.84
CA SER A 91 19.50 -16.64 41.02
C SER A 91 20.86 -15.96 40.89
N GLY A 92 20.86 -14.65 41.16
CA GLY A 92 21.95 -13.98 41.88
C GLY A 92 22.98 -13.23 41.04
N HIS A 93 22.89 -11.89 41.06
CA HIS A 93 24.02 -11.05 41.48
C HIS A 93 23.56 -9.61 41.75
N LEU A 94 23.75 -9.12 42.98
CA LEU A 94 23.63 -7.71 43.37
C LEU A 94 25.04 -7.14 43.59
N ILE A 95 25.14 -5.81 43.44
CA ILE A 95 26.19 -4.86 43.88
C ILE A 95 27.39 -4.80 42.92
N SER A 96 27.48 -3.79 42.04
CA SER A 96 27.80 -2.35 42.23
C SER A 96 29.31 -2.10 42.26
N GLU A 97 29.82 -1.38 41.26
CA GLU A 97 30.88 -0.39 41.46
C GLU A 97 30.81 0.66 40.35
N GLU A 98 30.52 1.88 40.82
CA GLU A 98 30.56 3.17 40.15
C GLU A 98 32.01 3.56 39.88
N ASN A 99 32.38 3.89 38.63
CA ASN A 99 33.07 5.15 38.34
C ASN A 99 33.27 5.43 36.83
N LYS A 100 33.23 6.73 36.52
CA LYS A 100 33.83 7.44 35.37
C LYS A 100 32.96 7.62 34.13
N GLU A 101 32.18 8.69 34.18
CA GLU A 101 32.16 9.81 33.23
C GLU A 101 32.53 9.48 31.78
N GLY A 102 31.52 9.59 30.92
CA GLY A 102 31.69 9.61 29.47
C GLY A 102 30.48 9.09 28.70
N ALA A 103 29.26 9.25 29.20
CA ALA A 103 28.06 9.00 28.41
C ALA A 103 27.46 10.35 28.05
N GLN A 104 27.79 10.84 26.85
CA GLN A 104 26.85 11.69 26.13
C GLN A 104 25.54 10.89 26.02
N GLU A 105 24.50 11.34 26.72
CA GLU A 105 23.14 11.03 26.31
C GLU A 105 22.97 11.49 24.86
N PRO A 106 22.59 10.62 23.91
CA PRO A 106 21.95 11.09 22.72
C PRO A 106 20.50 11.41 23.12
N ASP A 107 20.31 12.56 23.75
CA ASP A 107 19.01 13.24 23.77
C ASP A 107 18.74 13.74 22.35
N SER A 108 18.38 12.80 21.50
CA SER A 108 17.65 13.04 20.27
C SER A 108 16.64 11.93 20.24
N ASP A 109 15.43 12.27 20.67
CA ASP A 109 14.21 11.50 20.46
C ASP A 109 14.04 11.33 18.94
N THR A 110 14.82 10.40 18.40
CA THR A 110 15.05 10.24 16.97
C THR A 110 13.91 9.41 16.45
N LEU A 111 13.03 10.02 15.68
CA LEU A 111 11.89 9.34 15.08
C LEU A 111 12.36 8.13 14.25
N MET A 112 11.98 6.92 14.70
CA MET A 112 12.24 5.69 13.97
C MET A 112 10.97 5.21 13.28
N LEU A 113 10.99 5.20 11.93
CA LEU A 113 9.88 4.68 11.13
C LEU A 113 10.02 3.16 10.96
N VAL A 114 8.96 2.43 11.31
CA VAL A 114 8.92 0.97 11.31
C VAL A 114 8.81 0.44 9.88
N PRO A 115 9.67 -0.52 9.47
CA PRO A 115 9.60 -1.11 8.14
C PRO A 115 8.36 -2.00 7.96
N ASN A 116 7.96 -2.21 6.71
CA ASN A 116 6.90 -3.16 6.30
C ASN A 116 5.49 -2.87 6.85
N LEU A 117 5.15 -1.60 7.11
CA LEU A 117 3.75 -1.24 7.26
C LEU A 117 3.01 -1.62 5.96
N GLN A 118 2.00 -2.47 6.07
CA GLN A 118 1.13 -2.86 4.97
C GLN A 118 -0.30 -2.41 5.27
N LEU A 119 -0.54 -1.14 4.99
CA LEU A 119 -1.83 -0.51 5.16
C LEU A 119 -2.62 -0.64 3.85
N THR A 120 -3.89 -1.07 3.94
CA THR A 120 -4.77 -1.22 2.77
C THR A 120 -5.41 0.11 2.40
N ALA A 121 -5.80 0.28 1.13
CA ALA A 121 -6.45 1.50 0.67
C ALA A 121 -7.74 1.81 1.46
N GLU A 122 -8.53 0.80 1.81
CA GLU A 122 -9.77 0.98 2.58
C GLU A 122 -9.50 1.43 4.01
N TYR A 123 -8.45 0.88 4.64
CA TYR A 123 -8.05 1.32 5.98
C TYR A 123 -7.48 2.75 5.94
N PHE A 124 -6.73 3.08 4.89
CA PHE A 124 -6.22 4.44 4.66
C PHE A 124 -7.37 5.43 4.59
N GLU A 125 -8.35 5.18 3.71
CA GLU A 125 -9.46 6.10 3.47
C GLU A 125 -10.28 6.34 4.74
N LYS A 126 -10.66 5.27 5.46
CA LYS A 126 -11.41 5.37 6.71
C LYS A 126 -10.66 6.21 7.75
N THR A 127 -9.37 5.92 7.93
CA THR A 127 -8.54 6.61 8.91
C THR A 127 -8.31 8.06 8.50
N TRP A 128 -8.03 8.32 7.22
CA TRP A 128 -7.82 9.65 6.67
C TRP A 128 -9.04 10.56 6.87
N LEU A 129 -10.25 10.05 6.64
CA LEU A 129 -11.49 10.81 6.83
C LEU A 129 -11.80 11.06 8.31
N SER A 130 -11.37 10.18 9.21
CA SER A 130 -11.57 10.34 10.66
C SER A 130 -10.62 11.35 11.30
N LEU A 131 -9.46 11.59 10.69
CA LEU A 131 -8.41 12.45 11.24
C LEU A 131 -8.45 13.87 10.65
N ARG A 132 -8.01 14.84 11.46
CA ARG A 132 -7.80 16.23 11.03
C ARG A 132 -6.38 16.43 10.52
N VAL A 133 -6.22 17.38 9.61
CA VAL A 133 -4.89 17.82 9.13
C VAL A 133 -4.13 18.40 10.31
N SER A 134 -2.98 17.80 10.61
CA SER A 134 -2.11 18.17 11.73
C SER A 134 -0.97 19.07 11.26
N TYR A 135 -0.54 18.89 10.01
CA TYR A 135 0.46 19.73 9.36
C TYR A 135 0.10 19.93 7.89
N GLN A 136 0.34 21.14 7.39
CA GLN A 136 0.13 21.47 5.99
C GLN A 136 1.19 22.49 5.57
N GLN A 137 1.84 22.24 4.44
CA GLN A 137 2.85 23.14 3.90
C GLN A 137 2.78 23.13 2.38
N VAL A 138 3.17 24.25 1.77
CA VAL A 138 3.27 24.44 0.33
C VAL A 138 4.66 24.95 0.03
N PHE A 139 5.30 24.37 -0.98
CA PHE A 139 6.60 24.82 -1.47
C PHE A 139 6.64 24.80 -3.01
N PRO A 140 7.49 25.64 -3.61
CA PRO A 140 7.68 25.63 -5.05
C PRO A 140 8.30 24.30 -5.48
N TRP A 141 7.72 23.69 -6.52
CA TRP A 141 8.22 22.47 -7.12
C TRP A 141 8.81 22.79 -8.49
N GLN A 142 10.08 22.44 -8.69
CA GLN A 142 10.77 22.64 -9.95
C GLN A 142 10.88 21.30 -10.70
N GLY A 143 10.45 21.29 -11.95
CA GLY A 143 10.57 20.12 -12.83
C GLY A 143 9.42 19.12 -12.75
N GLU A 144 9.60 18.01 -13.46
CA GLU A 144 8.59 16.95 -13.58
C GLU A 144 8.75 15.92 -12.46
N VAL A 145 7.65 15.60 -11.77
CA VAL A 145 7.65 14.55 -10.74
C VAL A 145 7.96 13.21 -11.40
N GLN A 146 9.00 12.54 -10.91
CA GLN A 146 9.35 11.17 -11.29
C GLN A 146 8.77 10.20 -10.25
N PRO A 147 7.57 9.62 -10.46
CA PRO A 147 6.87 8.88 -9.41
C PRO A 147 7.64 7.65 -8.96
N ASP A 148 8.28 6.93 -9.88
CA ASP A 148 9.07 5.72 -9.57
C ASP A 148 10.28 6.04 -8.68
N THR A 149 11.02 7.10 -9.00
CA THR A 149 12.16 7.57 -8.18
C THR A 149 11.70 8.00 -6.79
N LEU A 150 10.60 8.73 -6.71
CA LEU A 150 10.02 9.16 -5.44
C LEU A 150 9.57 7.96 -4.60
N GLN A 151 8.85 7.00 -5.20
CA GLN A 151 8.40 5.80 -4.51
C GLN A 151 9.56 4.96 -3.99
N MET A 152 10.65 4.83 -4.75
CA MET A 152 11.86 4.14 -4.30
C MET A 152 12.51 4.86 -3.12
N ALA A 153 12.65 6.19 -3.19
CA ALA A 153 13.24 6.98 -2.11
C ALA A 153 12.39 6.91 -0.82
N LEU A 154 11.07 7.00 -0.94
CA LEU A 154 10.13 6.83 0.19
C LEU A 154 10.25 5.44 0.83
N LYS A 155 10.41 4.39 0.02
CA LYS A 155 10.57 3.02 0.52
C LYS A 155 11.85 2.85 1.35
N VAL A 156 12.94 3.54 1.00
CA VAL A 156 14.21 3.50 1.75
C VAL A 156 14.05 4.07 3.16
N VAL A 157 13.18 5.07 3.33
CA VAL A 157 12.88 5.67 4.64
C VAL A 157 11.64 5.05 5.30
N ASN A 158 11.25 3.84 4.92
CA ASN A 158 10.11 3.10 5.48
C ASN A 158 8.75 3.82 5.36
N ILE A 159 8.57 4.64 4.33
CA ILE A 159 7.29 5.25 3.99
C ILE A 159 6.61 4.41 2.90
N GLN A 160 5.41 3.91 3.20
CA GLN A 160 4.60 3.15 2.27
C GLN A 160 3.80 4.10 1.36
N THR A 161 3.85 3.85 0.05
CA THR A 161 2.96 4.50 -0.92
C THR A 161 1.65 3.70 -1.04
N ILE A 162 0.53 4.33 -0.74
CA ILE A 162 -0.83 3.73 -0.84
C ILE A 162 -1.38 3.87 -2.25
N ALA A 163 -1.27 5.07 -2.82
CA ALA A 163 -1.64 5.35 -4.19
C ALA A 163 -0.82 6.52 -4.72
N MET A 164 -0.56 6.54 -6.01
CA MET A 164 0.25 7.58 -6.65
C MET A 164 -0.18 7.76 -8.10
N SER A 165 -0.27 9.01 -8.53
CA SER A 165 -0.54 9.38 -9.91
C SER A 165 0.65 9.02 -10.82
N ARG A 166 0.35 8.77 -12.10
CA ARG A 166 1.36 8.53 -13.14
C ARG A 166 2.14 9.82 -13.44
N ALA A 167 3.32 9.67 -14.04
CA ALA A 167 4.10 10.80 -14.53
C ALA A 167 3.28 11.63 -15.53
N GLY A 168 3.42 12.96 -15.47
CA GLY A 168 2.66 13.90 -16.32
C GLY A 168 1.18 14.08 -15.98
N ALA A 169 0.61 13.36 -15.01
CA ALA A 169 -0.79 13.56 -14.60
C ALA A 169 -0.99 14.93 -13.92
N GLN A 170 -2.10 15.60 -14.20
CA GLN A 170 -2.43 16.89 -13.60
C GLN A 170 -3.89 16.90 -13.07
N PRO A 171 -4.12 17.20 -11.79
CA PRO A 171 -3.11 17.37 -10.74
C PRO A 171 -2.39 16.05 -10.44
N TRP A 172 -1.09 16.12 -10.12
CA TRP A 172 -0.36 14.94 -9.66
C TRP A 172 -0.59 14.77 -8.16
N LYS A 173 -0.89 13.54 -7.73
CA LYS A 173 -1.27 13.25 -6.34
C LYS A 173 -0.64 11.96 -5.84
N ALA A 174 -0.24 11.93 -4.57
CA ALA A 174 0.18 10.72 -3.89
C ALA A 174 -0.38 10.64 -2.47
N TYR A 175 -0.64 9.43 -2.02
CA TYR A 175 -1.09 9.10 -0.67
C TYR A 175 -0.07 8.16 -0.03
N LEU A 176 0.43 8.54 1.14
CA LEU A 176 1.52 7.88 1.83
C LEU A 176 1.12 7.51 3.25
N SER A 177 1.73 6.48 3.81
CA SER A 177 1.59 6.12 5.22
C SER A 177 2.90 5.67 5.83
N ALA A 178 3.11 5.99 7.10
CA ALA A 178 4.21 5.49 7.90
C ALA A 178 3.77 5.29 9.34
N GLN A 179 4.53 4.51 10.11
CA GLN A 179 4.26 4.29 11.52
C GLN A 179 5.57 4.43 12.30
N ASP A 180 5.53 5.12 13.44
CA ASP A 180 6.66 5.16 14.37
C ASP A 180 6.76 3.90 15.24
N ASP A 181 7.89 3.73 15.90
CA ASP A 181 8.18 2.66 16.87
C ASP A 181 7.23 2.64 18.08
N THR A 182 6.59 3.77 18.39
CA THR A 182 5.56 3.89 19.43
C THR A 182 4.16 3.51 18.94
N GLY A 183 4.01 3.12 17.67
CA GLY A 183 2.76 2.77 17.01
C GLY A 183 1.90 3.96 16.56
N GLY A 184 2.45 5.17 16.55
CA GLY A 184 1.85 6.37 15.97
C GLY A 184 1.80 6.28 14.45
N LEU A 185 0.58 6.26 13.90
CA LEU A 185 0.35 6.24 12.46
C LEU A 185 0.32 7.66 11.88
N PHE A 186 1.10 7.87 10.81
CA PHE A 186 1.14 9.06 9.97
C PHE A 186 0.55 8.75 8.61
N LEU A 187 -0.34 9.62 8.14
CA LEU A 187 -0.90 9.59 6.79
C LEU A 187 -0.55 10.91 6.11
N ALA A 188 -0.06 10.87 4.88
CA ALA A 188 0.28 12.06 4.13
C ALA A 188 -0.35 12.09 2.74
N GLU A 189 -0.66 13.29 2.28
CA GLU A 189 -1.09 13.60 0.92
C GLU A 189 -0.07 14.57 0.30
N LEU A 190 0.44 14.20 -0.87
CA LEU A 190 1.22 15.08 -1.75
C LEU A 190 0.31 15.49 -2.90
N LEU A 191 0.21 16.79 -3.16
CA LEU A 191 -0.60 17.33 -4.25
C LEU A 191 0.20 18.40 -5.00
N LEU A 192 0.56 18.11 -6.25
CA LEU A 192 1.17 19.09 -7.14
C LEU A 192 0.08 19.73 -8.01
N LYS A 193 -0.13 21.03 -7.82
CA LYS A 193 -1.11 21.81 -8.57
C LYS A 193 -0.51 22.27 -9.91
N PRO A 194 -1.26 22.18 -11.02
CA PRO A 194 -0.75 22.52 -12.34
C PRO A 194 -0.55 24.03 -12.55
N GLU A 195 -1.32 24.87 -11.85
CA GLU A 195 -1.36 26.32 -12.11
C GLU A 195 -0.09 27.05 -11.63
N ASN A 196 0.45 26.66 -10.47
CA ASN A 196 1.54 27.40 -9.82
C ASN A 196 2.84 26.59 -9.69
N SER A 197 2.86 25.33 -10.16
CA SER A 197 3.96 24.39 -9.87
C SER A 197 4.27 24.34 -8.36
N GLU A 198 3.23 24.30 -7.54
CA GLU A 198 3.32 24.26 -6.08
C GLU A 198 2.97 22.86 -5.61
N MET A 199 3.87 22.24 -4.84
CA MET A 199 3.59 20.99 -4.16
C MET A 199 3.09 21.29 -2.75
N GLN A 200 1.90 20.77 -2.45
CA GLN A 200 1.28 20.83 -1.15
C GLN A 200 1.46 19.49 -0.44
N ILE A 201 2.07 19.51 0.74
CA ILE A 201 2.11 18.39 1.68
C ILE A 201 1.01 18.60 2.72
N SER A 202 0.21 17.57 2.97
CA SER A 202 -0.76 17.55 4.07
C SER A 202 -0.56 16.28 4.88
N VAL A 203 -0.28 16.40 6.18
CA VAL A 203 -0.03 15.26 7.08
C VAL A 203 -1.11 15.21 8.17
N LYS A 204 -1.58 13.99 8.43
CA LYS A 204 -2.49 13.65 9.52
C LYS A 204 -1.82 12.60 10.39
N GLN A 205 -1.94 12.75 11.71
CA GLN A 205 -1.44 11.76 12.66
C GLN A 205 -2.54 11.24 13.57
N SER A 206 -2.46 9.97 13.92
CA SER A 206 -3.40 9.30 14.83
C SER A 206 -3.18 9.70 16.29
N LYS A 207 -1.93 9.82 16.72
CA LYS A 207 -1.52 10.25 18.05
C LYS A 207 -0.98 11.67 17.95
N ALA A 208 -1.49 12.60 18.74
CA ALA A 208 -1.08 14.00 18.69
C ALA A 208 0.27 14.22 19.41
N ARG A 209 1.37 13.80 18.80
CA ARG A 209 2.74 14.06 19.27
C ARG A 209 3.43 15.03 18.32
N THR A 210 3.79 16.20 18.81
CA THR A 210 4.34 17.29 17.99
C THR A 210 5.76 16.97 17.49
N GLU A 211 6.58 16.36 18.33
CA GLU A 211 7.97 15.98 18.01
C GLU A 211 8.01 14.91 16.91
N SER A 212 7.20 13.86 17.05
CA SER A 212 7.09 12.81 16.04
C SER A 212 6.53 13.33 14.71
N LEU A 213 5.57 14.28 14.75
CA LEU A 213 5.06 14.95 13.55
C LEU A 213 6.17 15.73 12.84
N HIS A 214 6.93 16.53 13.58
CA HIS A 214 8.03 17.32 13.02
C HIS A 214 9.11 16.41 12.41
N GLY A 215 9.50 15.36 13.13
CA GLY A 215 10.45 14.37 12.61
C GLY A 215 9.97 13.72 11.31
N PHE A 216 8.69 13.35 11.23
CA PHE A 216 8.13 12.71 10.03
C PHE A 216 8.11 13.67 8.85
N VAL A 217 7.72 14.92 9.09
CA VAL A 217 7.74 16.00 8.11
C VAL A 217 9.16 16.25 7.60
N SER A 218 10.15 16.35 8.49
CA SER A 218 11.55 16.55 8.10
C SER A 218 12.09 15.42 7.21
N VAL A 219 11.75 14.16 7.52
CA VAL A 219 12.11 13.00 6.68
C VAL A 219 11.45 13.12 5.30
N LEU A 220 10.16 13.46 5.25
CA LEU A 220 9.41 13.60 4.01
C LEU A 220 9.95 14.75 3.14
N GLU A 221 10.21 15.91 3.73
CA GLU A 221 10.82 17.07 3.06
C GLU A 221 12.21 16.74 2.53
N THR A 222 13.02 15.99 3.28
CA THR A 222 14.36 15.55 2.84
C THR A 222 14.26 14.65 1.60
N VAL A 223 13.33 13.69 1.59
CA VAL A 223 13.12 12.81 0.42
C VAL A 223 12.64 13.62 -0.78
N ILE A 224 11.66 14.49 -0.57
CA ILE A 224 11.08 15.33 -1.62
C ILE A 224 12.11 16.29 -2.19
N GLY A 225 12.92 16.95 -1.35
CA GLY A 225 14.01 17.83 -1.76
C GLY A 225 15.07 17.07 -2.55
N THR A 226 15.49 15.91 -2.06
CA THR A 226 16.44 15.05 -2.78
C THR A 226 15.90 14.67 -4.17
N VAL A 227 14.62 14.32 -4.29
CA VAL A 227 14.03 13.93 -5.59
C VAL A 227 13.75 15.12 -6.51
N GLY A 228 13.37 16.26 -5.95
CA GLY A 228 13.14 17.51 -6.69
C GLY A 228 14.43 18.12 -7.23
N ASP A 229 15.51 18.05 -6.46
CA ASP A 229 16.82 18.61 -6.82
C ASP A 229 17.64 17.69 -7.75
N ILE A 230 17.20 16.44 -8.00
CA ILE A 230 17.88 15.47 -8.90
C ILE A 230 18.00 15.94 -10.37
N LYS A 231 17.52 17.14 -10.69
CA LYS A 231 17.90 17.86 -11.92
C LYS A 231 18.27 19.32 -11.64
N SER A 232 19.54 19.54 -11.32
CA SER A 232 20.31 20.69 -11.82
C SER A 232 21.58 20.18 -12.49
#